data_AF-A0A023VS10-F1
#
_entry.id   AF-A0A023VS10-F1
#
_cell.length_a   1.000
_cell.length_b   1.000
_cell.length_c   1.000
_cell.angle_alpha   90.00
_cell.angle_beta   90.00
_cell.angle_gamma   90.00
#
_symmetry.space_group_name_H-M   'P 1'
#
loop_
_entity.id
_entity.type
_entity.pdbx_description
1 polymer ?
#
loop_
_entity_poly.entity_id
_entity_poly.type
_entity_poly.pdbx_seq_one_letter_code
_entity_poly.pdbx_strand_id
1 'polypeptide(L)'
;GGFGKKVGAYAGYICAIVASIVTGRPVKWVEDRIENLTTTAFARDYHMTAEIAATKDGKVTGLRVHVLADHGAFDACADPSKWPAGFFNIVTGSYDFPVAHCSVDGVYTNKAPGGVAYRCSFRVTEAAYCIERAMDILAQKLGMDPAELRMKNLIKREQFPYTSALGWEYDSGDYQTALKKAMDTVGYQKLRAEQKAKQEAFKRGETRELMGIGVAFFTEIVGAGPSKNCDILGIAMFDSAEIRVHPTGSVIARLGTKSQGQAHETTYGQIIATELGLPSEDITVEEGNTDTAPYGLGTYGSRSTPVSGAATAVAARKIRAKAQMIAAHLLEVHDDDVEWDIDRFRVKGNPERFKTMEELAWAAYHGVPPGMELGLEAVSYYDPPNMTYPFGAYICVVDIDVDTGETKVRRFYALDDCGTRINPMIIE
;
A
#
# COMPACT_ATOMS: atom_id res chain seq x y z
N GLY A 1 0.28 12.64 -11.30
CA GLY A 1 1.16 12.34 -10.16
C GLY A 1 0.80 13.18 -8.93
N GLY A 2 0.69 12.54 -7.76
CA GLY A 2 0.43 13.19 -6.48
C GLY A 2 1.51 12.91 -5.43
N PHE A 3 1.83 11.63 -5.20
CA PHE A 3 2.90 11.19 -4.27
C PHE A 3 2.80 11.78 -2.86
N GLY A 4 1.59 11.90 -2.30
CA GLY A 4 1.35 12.48 -0.98
C GLY A 4 1.31 14.02 -0.94
N LYS A 5 1.92 14.69 -1.92
CA LYS A 5 1.95 16.16 -2.00
C LYS A 5 0.58 16.79 -2.24
N LYS A 6 -0.43 16.03 -2.66
CA LYS A 6 -1.78 16.52 -2.99
C LYS A 6 -2.87 15.99 -2.05
N VAL A 7 -2.50 15.65 -0.81
CA VAL A 7 -3.45 15.18 0.22
C VAL A 7 -4.09 16.38 0.93
N GLY A 8 -3.28 17.24 1.54
CA GLY A 8 -3.75 18.40 2.30
C GLY A 8 -4.23 19.55 1.42
N ALA A 9 -4.87 20.53 2.06
CA ALA A 9 -5.20 21.81 1.46
C ALA A 9 -4.01 22.78 1.51
N TYR A 10 -3.90 23.65 0.50
CA TYR A 10 -2.88 24.71 0.45
C TYR A 10 -3.51 26.09 0.39
N ALA A 11 -2.75 27.10 0.79
CA ALA A 11 -3.18 28.49 0.78
C ALA A 11 -3.75 28.92 -0.58
N GLY A 12 -3.13 28.49 -1.68
CA GLY A 12 -3.60 28.80 -3.02
C GLY A 12 -5.03 28.28 -3.32
N TYR A 13 -5.42 27.13 -2.77
CA TYR A 13 -6.81 26.64 -2.89
C TYR A 13 -7.79 27.58 -2.17
N ILE A 14 -7.48 27.92 -0.91
CA ILE A 14 -8.31 28.79 -0.08
C ILE A 14 -8.43 30.18 -0.69
N CYS A 15 -7.31 30.78 -1.12
CA CYS A 15 -7.29 32.09 -1.76
C CYS A 15 -8.07 32.09 -3.07
N ALA A 16 -7.94 31.06 -3.91
CA ALA A 16 -8.70 30.97 -5.16
C ALA A 16 -10.22 30.86 -4.90
N ILE A 17 -10.64 30.06 -3.91
CA ILE A 17 -12.05 29.94 -3.51
C ILE A 17 -12.59 31.28 -3.01
N VAL A 18 -11.88 31.94 -2.09
CA VAL A 18 -12.29 33.25 -1.54
C VAL A 18 -12.37 34.30 -2.66
N ALA A 19 -11.36 34.37 -3.54
CA ALA A 19 -11.36 35.29 -4.66
C ALA A 19 -12.53 35.03 -5.63
N SER A 20 -12.87 33.76 -5.88
CA SER A 20 -14.03 33.38 -6.69
C SER A 20 -15.35 33.82 -6.06
N ILE A 21 -15.52 33.65 -4.74
CA ILE A 21 -16.72 34.12 -4.00
C ILE A 21 -16.84 35.65 -4.08
N VAL A 22 -15.76 36.38 -3.82
CA VAL A 22 -15.76 37.85 -3.79
C VAL A 22 -16.04 38.44 -5.18
N THR A 23 -15.48 37.85 -6.23
CA THR A 23 -15.59 38.38 -7.60
C THR A 23 -16.80 37.84 -8.36
N GLY A 24 -17.42 36.76 -7.88
CA GLY A 24 -18.49 36.04 -8.59
C GLY A 24 -18.03 35.40 -9.90
N ARG A 25 -16.72 35.15 -10.08
CA ARG A 25 -16.13 34.61 -11.32
C ARG A 25 -15.12 33.50 -11.02
N PRO A 26 -14.92 32.53 -11.93
CA PRO A 26 -13.91 31.50 -11.75
C PRO A 26 -12.50 32.08 -11.60
N VAL A 27 -11.74 31.60 -10.60
CA VAL A 27 -10.35 31.95 -10.37
C VAL A 27 -9.48 30.71 -10.48
N LYS A 28 -8.45 30.76 -11.33
CA LYS A 28 -7.48 29.67 -11.51
C LYS A 28 -6.20 30.01 -10.76
N TRP A 29 -5.70 29.06 -9.98
CA TRP A 29 -4.37 29.10 -9.40
C TRP A 29 -3.57 27.88 -9.86
N VAL A 30 -2.32 28.11 -10.26
CA VAL A 30 -1.34 27.09 -10.62
C VAL A 30 0.00 27.60 -10.12
N GLU A 31 0.64 26.85 -9.22
CA GLU A 31 1.96 27.20 -8.68
C GLU A 31 3.10 26.82 -9.63
N ASP A 32 4.21 27.54 -9.51
CA ASP A 32 5.46 27.21 -10.17
C ASP A 32 6.26 26.16 -9.38
N ARG A 33 7.31 25.60 -10.01
CA ARG A 33 8.12 24.54 -9.41
C ARG A 33 8.78 24.97 -8.10
N ILE A 34 9.29 26.20 -8.04
CA ILE A 34 9.99 26.69 -6.84
C ILE A 34 9.03 26.79 -5.65
N GLU A 35 7.82 27.30 -5.86
CA GLU A 35 6.76 27.33 -4.86
C GLU A 35 6.42 25.91 -4.42
N ASN A 36 6.12 25.01 -5.38
CA ASN A 36 5.86 23.61 -5.08
C ASN A 36 6.95 22.96 -4.22
N LEU A 37 8.23 23.24 -4.45
CA LEU A 37 9.32 22.63 -3.67
C LEU A 37 9.51 23.26 -2.30
N THR A 38 9.24 24.56 -2.17
CA THR A 38 9.61 25.35 -0.99
C THR A 38 8.44 25.66 -0.06
N THR A 39 7.19 25.46 -0.47
CA THR A 39 6.01 25.85 0.33
C THR A 39 4.95 24.75 0.49
N THR A 40 5.01 23.65 -0.26
CA THR A 40 4.10 22.51 -0.09
C THR A 40 4.73 21.43 0.78
N ALA A 41 3.96 20.38 1.12
CA ALA A 41 4.39 19.32 2.03
C ALA A 41 5.79 18.76 1.68
N PHE A 42 6.74 18.96 2.60
CA PHE A 42 8.02 18.24 2.58
C PHE A 42 7.83 16.79 3.04
N ALA A 43 8.89 15.97 2.94
CA ALA A 43 8.88 14.59 3.41
C ALA A 43 10.11 14.29 4.29
N ARG A 44 9.97 13.35 5.24
CA ARG A 44 11.03 12.88 6.15
C ARG A 44 11.34 13.86 7.29
N ASP A 45 12.55 14.44 7.30
CA ASP A 45 13.13 15.29 8.36
C ASP A 45 13.01 14.69 9.79
N TYR A 46 13.29 13.39 9.89
CA TYR A 46 13.41 12.65 11.14
C TYR A 46 14.88 12.45 11.51
N HIS A 47 15.23 12.83 12.74
CA HIS A 47 16.52 12.50 13.34
C HIS A 47 16.33 11.36 14.33
N MET A 48 16.79 10.17 13.96
CA MET A 48 16.48 8.92 14.66
C MET A 48 17.69 8.41 15.43
N THR A 49 17.53 8.30 16.75
CA THR A 49 18.48 7.61 17.63
C THR A 49 17.95 6.21 17.88
N ALA A 50 18.64 5.20 17.33
CA ALA A 50 18.23 3.79 17.43
C ALA A 50 19.24 2.98 18.25
N GLU A 51 18.73 2.18 19.17
CA GLU A 51 19.48 1.25 20.00
C GLU A 51 18.90 -0.14 19.85
N ILE A 52 19.74 -1.09 19.46
CA ILE A 52 19.37 -2.49 19.28
C ILE A 52 20.14 -3.36 20.26
N ALA A 53 19.41 -4.17 21.03
CA ALA A 53 19.96 -5.16 21.95
C ALA A 53 19.93 -6.54 21.28
N ALA A 54 21.03 -7.27 21.39
CA ALA A 54 21.15 -8.63 20.89
C ALA A 54 22.15 -9.44 21.71
N THR A 55 22.02 -10.76 21.63
CA THR A 55 23.03 -11.70 22.12
C THR A 55 24.26 -11.70 21.22
N LYS A 56 25.40 -12.24 21.70
CA LYS A 56 26.63 -12.35 20.89
C LYS A 56 26.46 -13.23 19.66
N ASP A 57 25.55 -14.20 19.70
CA ASP A 57 25.21 -15.04 18.55
C ASP A 57 24.19 -14.39 17.63
N GLY A 58 23.77 -13.15 17.88
CA GLY A 58 22.96 -12.36 16.96
C GLY A 58 21.45 -12.58 17.05
N LYS A 59 20.90 -13.09 18.16
CA LYS A 59 19.44 -13.04 18.41
C LYS A 59 19.10 -11.67 18.99
N VAL A 60 18.18 -10.96 18.34
CA VAL A 60 17.70 -9.66 18.83
C VAL A 60 16.80 -9.84 20.05
N THR A 61 16.93 -8.94 21.03
CA THR A 61 16.23 -9.02 22.32
C THR A 61 15.51 -7.74 22.71
N GLY A 62 15.82 -6.60 22.08
CA GLY A 62 15.12 -5.35 22.35
C GLY A 62 15.46 -4.26 21.35
N LEU A 63 14.50 -3.36 21.13
CA LEU A 63 14.67 -2.18 20.29
C LEU A 63 14.22 -0.93 21.05
N ARG A 64 15.06 0.11 21.10
CA ARG A 64 14.67 1.42 21.61
C ARG A 64 14.97 2.48 20.57
N VAL A 65 13.99 3.31 20.26
CA VAL A 65 14.14 4.40 19.28
C VAL A 65 13.61 5.70 19.87
N HIS A 66 14.38 6.77 19.71
CA HIS A 66 13.92 8.14 19.91
C HIS A 66 14.03 8.90 18.59
N VAL A 67 13.03 9.71 18.30
CA VAL A 67 12.99 10.56 17.11
C VAL A 67 12.81 12.01 17.51
N LEU A 68 13.66 12.88 16.97
CA LEU A 68 13.38 14.31 16.89
C LEU A 68 12.86 14.62 15.47
N ALA A 69 11.59 15.00 15.37
CA ALA A 69 10.89 15.26 14.12
C ALA A 69 10.76 16.77 13.89
N ASP A 70 11.35 17.28 12.82
CA ASP A 70 11.19 18.69 12.43
C ASP A 70 9.95 18.83 11.55
N HIS A 71 8.94 19.58 12.02
CA HIS A 71 7.65 19.74 11.32
C HIS A 71 7.53 21.08 10.57
N GLY A 72 8.59 21.88 10.55
CA GLY A 72 8.54 23.24 10.02
C GLY A 72 7.72 24.18 10.91
N ALA A 73 7.16 25.25 10.34
CA ALA A 73 6.55 26.32 11.14
C ALA A 73 5.15 25.98 11.67
N PHE A 74 4.45 25.04 11.04
CA PHE A 74 3.11 24.59 11.39
C PHE A 74 3.03 23.08 11.25
N ASP A 75 2.35 22.42 12.16
CA ASP A 75 2.13 20.99 12.04
C ASP A 75 0.99 20.75 11.04
N ALA A 76 1.37 20.54 9.78
CA ALA A 76 0.48 20.11 8.70
C ALA A 76 0.85 18.69 8.23
N CYS A 77 1.42 17.88 9.11
CA CYS A 77 1.75 16.49 8.82
C CYS A 77 0.44 15.70 8.61
N ALA A 78 0.28 15.11 7.42
CA ALA A 78 -0.95 14.42 7.05
C ALA A 78 -0.97 13.00 7.65
N ASP A 79 -1.59 12.85 8.82
CA ASP A 79 -1.70 11.58 9.53
C ASP A 79 -3.14 11.29 9.98
N PRO A 80 -3.48 10.03 10.26
CA PRO A 80 -4.67 9.72 11.05
C PRO A 80 -4.57 10.41 12.41
N SER A 81 -5.65 11.01 12.90
CA SER A 81 -5.62 12.03 13.97
C SER A 81 -5.00 11.56 15.30
N LYS A 82 -5.06 10.25 15.57
CA LYS A 82 -4.51 9.62 16.78
C LYS A 82 -3.02 9.26 16.67
N TRP A 83 -2.40 9.52 15.52
CA TRP A 83 -1.07 9.04 15.16
C TRP A 83 -0.16 10.20 14.72
N PRO A 84 0.27 11.07 15.66
CA PRO A 84 1.06 12.27 15.32
C PRO A 84 2.45 11.96 14.75
N ALA A 85 2.90 10.71 14.83
CA ALA A 85 4.14 10.21 14.22
C ALA A 85 3.85 9.13 13.16
N GLY A 86 2.66 9.15 12.58
CA GLY A 86 2.16 8.10 11.69
C GLY A 86 2.27 6.71 12.30
N PHE A 87 2.57 5.73 11.45
CA PHE A 87 2.80 4.34 11.82
C PHE A 87 4.29 4.04 12.04
N PHE A 88 5.07 5.03 12.51
CA PHE A 88 6.48 4.83 12.82
C PHE A 88 6.73 3.67 13.79
N ASN A 89 5.75 3.34 14.65
CA ASN A 89 5.81 2.20 15.56
C ASN A 89 5.85 0.83 14.86
N ILE A 90 5.86 0.74 13.53
CA ILE A 90 6.28 -0.48 12.81
C ILE A 90 7.81 -0.68 12.77
N VAL A 91 8.59 0.21 13.40
CA VAL A 91 10.07 0.20 13.39
C VAL A 91 10.73 -1.09 13.91
N THR A 92 10.00 -2.04 14.50
CA THR A 92 10.53 -3.39 14.73
C THR A 92 10.77 -4.18 13.44
N GLY A 93 10.16 -3.74 12.33
CA GLY A 93 10.33 -4.28 11.00
C GLY A 93 9.86 -5.74 10.91
N SER A 94 10.62 -6.54 10.16
CA SER A 94 10.32 -7.95 9.88
C SER A 94 10.90 -8.90 10.92
N TYR A 95 11.36 -8.39 12.07
CA TYR A 95 12.14 -9.14 13.04
C TYR A 95 11.37 -9.41 14.33
N ASP A 96 11.59 -10.59 14.88
CA ASP A 96 10.93 -11.07 16.09
C ASP A 96 11.61 -10.53 17.35
N PHE A 97 11.28 -9.28 17.69
CA PHE A 97 11.66 -8.62 18.94
C PHE A 97 10.64 -8.93 20.05
N PRO A 98 11.08 -9.38 21.24
CA PRO A 98 10.16 -9.63 22.35
C PRO A 98 9.68 -8.35 23.04
N VAL A 99 10.44 -7.25 22.93
CA VAL A 99 10.09 -5.95 23.52
C VAL A 99 10.69 -4.82 22.71
N ALA A 100 9.97 -3.70 22.62
CA ALA A 100 10.46 -2.49 21.99
C ALA A 100 9.82 -1.23 22.61
N HIS A 101 10.45 -0.09 22.39
CA HIS A 101 9.92 1.23 22.76
C HIS A 101 10.30 2.26 21.71
N CYS A 102 9.35 3.09 21.29
CA CYS A 102 9.62 4.26 20.46
C CYS A 102 9.03 5.54 21.09
N SER A 103 9.78 6.63 21.08
CA SER A 103 9.30 7.98 21.40
C SER A 103 9.63 8.95 20.28
N VAL A 104 8.77 9.96 20.08
CA VAL A 104 8.90 10.95 19.02
C VAL A 104 8.56 12.32 19.59
N ASP A 105 9.49 13.27 19.45
CA ASP A 105 9.29 14.68 19.79
C ASP A 105 9.18 15.50 18.50
N GLY A 106 8.01 16.09 18.25
CA GLY A 106 7.80 17.03 17.15
C GLY A 106 8.21 18.45 17.55
N VAL A 107 8.98 19.14 16.70
CA VAL A 107 9.44 20.51 16.94
C VAL A 107 9.09 21.45 15.80
N TYR A 108 8.83 22.71 16.15
CA TYR A 108 8.64 23.78 15.18
C TYR A 108 9.96 24.43 14.79
N THR A 109 10.10 24.76 13.51
CA THR A 109 11.24 25.49 12.94
C THR A 109 10.80 26.47 11.84
N ASN A 110 11.68 27.36 11.38
CA ASN A 110 11.37 28.29 10.29
C ASN A 110 11.47 27.63 8.89
N LYS A 111 10.75 26.52 8.68
CA LYS A 111 10.65 25.79 7.42
C LYS A 111 9.19 25.66 6.97
N ALA A 112 8.96 25.25 5.72
CA ALA A 112 7.63 24.89 5.25
C ALA A 112 7.05 23.69 6.02
N PRO A 113 5.72 23.61 6.18
CA PRO A 113 5.10 22.51 6.90
C PRO A 113 5.03 21.24 6.04
N GLY A 114 4.82 20.08 6.67
CA GLY A 114 4.73 18.79 5.99
C GLY A 114 5.23 17.65 6.86
N GLY A 115 5.90 16.67 6.24
CA GLY A 115 6.48 15.52 6.92
C GLY A 115 6.01 14.20 6.30
N VAL A 116 4.71 13.94 6.33
CA VAL A 116 4.09 12.81 5.63
C VAL A 116 3.80 13.17 4.18
N ALA A 117 4.71 12.73 3.31
CA ALA A 117 4.56 12.73 1.86
C ALA A 117 5.55 11.73 1.23
N TYR A 118 5.51 11.65 -0.10
CA TYR A 118 6.51 10.94 -0.91
C TYR A 118 6.65 9.45 -0.56
N ARG A 119 5.52 8.73 -0.74
CA ARG A 119 5.39 7.28 -0.57
C ARG A 119 5.81 6.78 0.83
N CYS A 120 5.56 7.56 1.89
CA CYS A 120 6.03 7.21 3.23
C CYS A 120 5.10 6.28 4.03
N SER A 121 3.90 5.99 3.54
CA SER A 121 2.89 5.18 4.24
C SER A 121 2.66 5.59 5.69
N PHE A 122 2.68 6.91 5.98
CA PHE A 122 2.66 7.47 7.33
C PHE A 122 3.90 7.08 8.14
N ARG A 123 5.07 7.60 7.75
CA ARG A 123 6.37 7.43 8.45
C ARG A 123 6.98 6.02 8.44
N VAL A 124 6.42 5.08 7.67
CA VAL A 124 6.97 3.73 7.50
C VAL A 124 8.31 3.77 6.76
N THR A 125 8.52 4.73 5.87
CA THR A 125 9.84 4.89 5.23
C THR A 125 10.95 5.17 6.23
N GLU A 126 10.69 5.99 7.24
CA GLU A 126 11.59 6.31 8.33
C GLU A 126 11.79 5.08 9.23
N ALA A 127 10.69 4.36 9.55
CA ALA A 127 10.73 3.14 10.35
C ALA A 127 11.58 2.03 9.67
N ALA A 128 11.31 1.73 8.41
CA ALA A 128 12.05 0.75 7.61
C ALA A 128 13.53 1.15 7.46
N TYR A 129 13.81 2.43 7.20
CA TYR A 129 15.18 2.92 7.13
C TYR A 129 15.92 2.72 8.46
N CYS A 130 15.28 3.09 9.58
CA CYS A 130 15.84 2.99 10.92
C CYS A 130 16.24 1.56 11.26
N ILE A 131 15.31 0.61 11.08
CA ILE A 131 15.56 -0.79 11.47
C ILE A 131 16.56 -1.48 10.55
N GLU A 132 16.48 -1.28 9.23
CA GLU A 132 17.40 -1.91 8.29
C GLU A 132 18.83 -1.39 8.48
N ARG A 133 18.98 -0.10 8.78
CA ARG A 133 20.27 0.48 9.16
C ARG A 133 20.78 -0.06 10.49
N ALA A 134 19.91 -0.19 11.49
CA ALA A 134 20.29 -0.73 12.80
C ALA A 134 20.75 -2.19 12.69
N MET A 135 20.09 -3.00 11.86
CA MET A 135 20.48 -4.38 11.58
C MET A 135 21.85 -4.48 10.89
N ASP A 136 22.12 -3.64 9.90
CA ASP A 136 23.45 -3.60 9.26
C ASP A 136 24.56 -3.19 10.24
N ILE A 137 24.33 -2.18 11.08
CA ILE A 137 25.28 -1.73 12.10
C ILE A 137 25.49 -2.82 13.16
N LEU A 138 24.43 -3.52 13.56
CA LEU A 138 24.52 -4.65 14.49
C LEU A 138 25.34 -5.79 13.88
N ALA A 139 25.09 -6.15 12.62
CA ALA A 139 25.84 -7.20 11.91
C ALA A 139 27.34 -6.87 11.88
N GLN A 140 27.70 -5.62 11.59
CA GLN A 140 29.09 -5.15 11.64
C GLN A 140 29.71 -5.29 13.03
N LYS A 141 29.00 -4.88 14.09
CA LYS A 141 29.47 -5.01 15.49
C LYS A 141 29.64 -6.46 15.94
N LEU A 142 28.83 -7.37 15.41
CA LEU A 142 28.91 -8.80 15.70
C LEU A 142 29.90 -9.56 14.81
N GLY A 143 30.42 -8.93 13.74
CA GLY A 143 31.22 -9.62 12.73
C GLY A 143 30.43 -10.68 11.95
N MET A 144 29.12 -10.47 11.79
CA MET A 144 28.19 -11.40 11.13
C MET A 144 27.81 -10.89 9.73
N ASP A 145 27.48 -11.80 8.81
CA ASP A 145 26.92 -11.39 7.53
C ASP A 145 25.53 -10.74 7.73
N PRO A 146 25.26 -9.56 7.15
CA PRO A 146 23.98 -8.86 7.31
C PRO A 146 22.75 -9.63 6.86
N ALA A 147 22.84 -10.51 5.86
CA ALA A 147 21.72 -11.33 5.42
C ALA A 147 21.50 -12.53 6.35
N GLU A 148 22.58 -13.09 6.91
CA GLU A 148 22.50 -14.15 7.93
C GLU A 148 21.85 -13.62 9.22
N LEU A 149 22.26 -12.43 9.69
CA LEU A 149 21.66 -11.80 10.86
C LEU A 149 20.15 -11.59 10.66
N ARG A 150 19.74 -11.13 9.47
CA ARG A 150 18.32 -10.99 9.14
C ARG A 150 17.62 -12.35 9.18
N MET A 151 18.11 -13.33 8.42
CA MET A 151 17.53 -14.68 8.35
C MET A 151 17.33 -15.31 9.73
N LYS A 152 18.26 -15.08 10.67
CA LYS A 152 18.17 -15.56 12.06
C LYS A 152 17.02 -14.94 12.86
N ASN A 153 16.62 -13.72 12.53
CA ASN A 153 15.67 -12.92 13.33
C ASN A 153 14.33 -12.67 12.62
N LEU A 154 14.18 -13.02 11.34
CA LEU A 154 12.91 -12.87 10.62
C LEU A 154 11.78 -13.59 11.37
N ILE A 155 10.63 -12.92 11.45
CA ILE A 155 9.37 -13.54 11.87
C ILE A 155 9.10 -14.73 10.93
N LYS A 156 8.72 -15.87 11.48
CA LYS A 156 8.48 -17.08 10.72
C LYS A 156 7.05 -17.13 10.19
N ARG A 157 6.86 -17.82 9.07
CA ARG A 157 5.56 -17.97 8.41
C ARG A 157 4.46 -18.48 9.35
N GLU A 158 4.79 -19.43 10.23
CA GLU A 158 3.85 -20.02 11.19
C GLU A 158 3.47 -19.09 12.35
N GLN A 159 4.11 -17.92 12.49
CA GLN A 159 3.81 -16.94 13.54
C GLN A 159 2.74 -15.92 13.13
N PHE A 160 2.30 -15.92 11.87
CA PHE A 160 1.25 -15.01 11.40
C PHE A 160 -0.16 -15.54 11.73
N PRO A 161 -1.10 -14.68 12.15
CA PRO A 161 -0.95 -13.24 12.37
C PRO A 161 -0.04 -12.92 13.57
N TYR A 162 0.93 -12.02 13.36
CA TYR A 162 2.02 -11.75 14.31
C TYR A 162 1.82 -10.41 15.02
N THR A 163 1.65 -10.42 16.35
CA THR A 163 1.62 -9.19 17.14
C THR A 163 3.04 -8.72 17.44
N SER A 164 3.44 -7.62 16.83
CA SER A 164 4.72 -6.94 17.09
C SER A 164 4.78 -6.33 18.50
N ALA A 165 5.99 -6.14 19.00
CA ALA A 165 6.23 -5.55 20.33
C ALA A 165 5.70 -4.11 20.48
N LEU A 166 5.35 -3.43 19.38
CA LEU A 166 4.79 -2.08 19.36
C LEU A 166 3.31 -2.03 18.93
N GLY A 167 2.63 -3.19 18.92
CA GLY A 167 1.17 -3.29 18.92
C GLY A 167 0.50 -3.51 17.56
N TRP A 168 1.24 -3.53 16.45
CA TRP A 168 0.69 -3.92 15.16
C TRP A 168 0.60 -5.43 15.02
N GLU A 169 -0.52 -5.93 14.50
CA GLU A 169 -0.74 -7.34 14.16
C GLU A 169 -0.56 -7.52 12.66
N TYR A 170 0.55 -8.14 12.25
CA TYR A 170 0.85 -8.36 10.84
C TYR A 170 0.00 -9.50 10.29
N ASP A 171 -0.57 -9.33 9.09
CA ASP A 171 -1.58 -10.24 8.53
C ASP A 171 -0.98 -11.56 8.03
N SER A 172 0.13 -11.52 7.27
CA SER A 172 0.80 -12.69 6.71
C SER A 172 2.25 -12.40 6.29
N GLY A 173 3.05 -13.46 6.08
CA GLY A 173 4.42 -13.32 5.57
C GLY A 173 5.15 -14.64 5.37
N ASP A 174 6.00 -14.72 4.33
CA ASP A 174 6.94 -15.83 4.10
C ASP A 174 8.35 -15.26 3.82
N TYR A 175 8.92 -14.69 4.88
CA TYR A 175 10.06 -13.79 4.76
C TYR A 175 11.35 -14.51 4.37
N GLN A 176 11.59 -15.68 4.98
CA GLN A 176 12.76 -16.50 4.72
C GLN A 176 12.82 -16.94 3.25
N THR A 177 11.66 -17.30 2.68
CA THR A 177 11.56 -17.68 1.27
C THR A 177 11.89 -16.51 0.34
N ALA A 178 11.34 -15.33 0.61
CA ALA A 178 11.60 -14.14 -0.20
C ALA A 178 13.07 -13.69 -0.12
N LEU A 179 13.65 -13.62 1.08
CA LEU A 179 15.05 -13.24 1.24
C LEU A 179 15.98 -14.24 0.55
N LYS A 180 15.72 -15.55 0.70
CA LYS A 180 16.48 -16.58 0.01
C LYS A 180 16.38 -16.43 -1.51
N LYS A 181 15.19 -16.22 -2.06
CA LYS A 181 15.00 -16.01 -3.50
C LYS A 181 15.77 -14.79 -4.02
N ALA A 182 15.76 -13.69 -3.26
CA ALA A 182 16.54 -12.50 -3.61
C ALA A 182 18.04 -12.79 -3.62
N MET A 183 18.56 -13.43 -2.55
CA MET A 183 19.97 -13.82 -2.42
C MET A 183 20.41 -14.77 -3.55
N ASP A 184 19.60 -15.77 -3.87
CA ASP A 184 19.85 -16.73 -4.94
C ASP A 184 19.90 -16.00 -6.31
N THR A 185 18.96 -15.10 -6.57
CA THR A 185 18.83 -14.37 -7.86
C THR A 185 20.03 -13.45 -8.14
N VAL A 186 20.57 -12.79 -7.10
CA VAL A 186 21.74 -11.93 -7.25
C VAL A 186 23.06 -12.70 -7.13
N GLY A 187 23.03 -13.96 -6.69
CA GLY A 187 24.23 -14.73 -6.40
C GLY A 187 25.00 -14.19 -5.19
N TYR A 188 24.29 -13.89 -4.09
CA TYR A 188 24.79 -13.14 -2.94
C TYR A 188 26.14 -13.62 -2.39
N GLN A 189 26.34 -14.93 -2.24
CA GLN A 189 27.61 -15.47 -1.74
C GLN A 189 28.79 -15.22 -2.70
N LYS A 190 28.53 -15.26 -4.01
CA LYS A 190 29.54 -14.89 -5.02
C LYS A 190 29.85 -13.40 -4.96
N LEU A 191 28.83 -12.56 -4.78
CA LEU A 191 29.01 -11.11 -4.58
C LEU A 191 29.83 -10.79 -3.33
N ARG A 192 29.63 -11.51 -2.22
CA ARG A 192 30.44 -11.37 -1.01
C ARG A 192 31.90 -11.76 -1.23
N ALA A 193 32.15 -12.85 -1.95
CA ALA A 193 33.51 -13.25 -2.33
C ALA A 193 34.19 -12.22 -3.26
N GLU A 194 33.44 -11.70 -4.24
CA GLU A 194 33.89 -10.64 -5.14
C GLU A 194 34.22 -9.36 -4.35
N GLN A 195 33.33 -8.93 -3.45
CA GLN A 195 33.54 -7.77 -2.59
C GLN A 195 34.81 -7.91 -1.75
N LYS A 196 35.05 -9.09 -1.16
CA LYS A 196 36.27 -9.37 -0.39
C LYS A 196 37.53 -9.25 -1.25
N ALA A 197 37.54 -9.85 -2.44
CA ALA A 197 38.67 -9.76 -3.36
C ALA A 197 38.94 -8.29 -3.77
N LYS A 198 37.89 -7.49 -3.99
CA LYS A 198 37.99 -6.07 -4.31
C LYS A 198 38.53 -5.24 -3.14
N GLN A 199 38.13 -5.55 -1.91
CA GLN A 199 38.72 -4.93 -0.70
C GLN A 199 40.21 -5.26 -0.56
N GLU A 200 40.62 -6.48 -0.89
CA GLU A 200 42.04 -6.87 -0.89
C GLU A 200 42.83 -6.14 -1.99
N ALA A 201 42.28 -6.04 -3.20
CA ALA A 201 42.87 -5.27 -4.30
C ALA A 201 43.00 -3.78 -3.95
N PHE A 202 42.00 -3.19 -3.30
CA PHE A 202 42.03 -1.82 -2.80
C PHE A 202 43.18 -1.61 -1.81
N LYS A 203 43.37 -2.54 -0.86
CA LYS A 203 44.49 -2.51 0.10
C LYS A 203 45.86 -2.66 -0.57
N ARG A 204 45.94 -3.38 -1.69
CA ARG A 204 47.17 -3.51 -2.52
C ARG A 204 47.42 -2.30 -3.43
N GLY A 205 46.49 -1.35 -3.51
CA GLY A 205 46.59 -0.19 -4.40
C GLY A 205 46.29 -0.51 -5.86
N GLU A 206 45.66 -1.65 -6.16
CA GLU A 206 45.34 -2.09 -7.52
C GLU A 206 44.02 -1.47 -8.04
N THR A 207 43.21 -0.89 -7.14
CA THR A 207 41.97 -0.21 -7.49
C THR A 207 41.64 0.90 -6.49
N ARG A 208 40.89 1.90 -6.95
CA ARG A 208 40.28 2.97 -6.14
C ARG A 208 38.77 2.79 -5.98
N GLU A 209 38.21 1.73 -6.56
CA GLU A 209 36.79 1.44 -6.52
C GLU A 209 36.45 0.46 -5.39
N LEU A 210 35.47 0.82 -4.55
CA LEU A 210 34.91 -0.06 -3.53
C LEU A 210 33.56 -0.62 -3.97
N MET A 211 33.29 -1.87 -3.61
CA MET A 211 32.00 -2.53 -3.86
C MET A 211 31.15 -2.54 -2.58
N GLY A 212 29.92 -2.04 -2.68
CA GLY A 212 28.89 -2.12 -1.63
C GLY A 212 27.81 -3.12 -2.01
N ILE A 213 27.32 -3.87 -1.02
CA ILE A 213 26.14 -4.74 -1.15
C ILE A 213 25.15 -4.30 -0.07
N GLY A 214 24.11 -3.58 -0.49
CA GLY A 214 22.99 -3.20 0.37
C GLY A 214 21.95 -4.31 0.40
N VAL A 215 21.47 -4.64 1.59
CA VAL A 215 20.38 -5.59 1.81
C VAL A 215 19.31 -4.86 2.61
N ALA A 216 18.08 -4.86 2.12
CA ALA A 216 16.93 -4.37 2.85
C ALA A 216 15.83 -5.42 2.80
N PHE A 217 15.39 -5.91 3.95
CA PHE A 217 14.20 -6.72 4.08
C PHE A 217 13.18 -5.94 4.92
N PHE A 218 12.02 -5.63 4.35
CA PHE A 218 11.07 -4.72 4.98
C PHE A 218 9.68 -5.33 5.06
N THR A 219 8.94 -4.93 6.10
CA THR A 219 7.49 -5.12 6.23
C THR A 219 6.86 -3.73 6.20
N GLU A 220 5.95 -3.51 5.26
CA GLU A 220 5.12 -2.30 5.16
C GLU A 220 3.85 -2.42 6.02
N ILE A 221 3.13 -1.32 6.17
CA ILE A 221 1.79 -1.27 6.76
C ILE A 221 0.94 -0.26 6.00
N VAL A 222 0.03 -0.79 5.18
CA VAL A 222 -0.76 0.01 4.24
C VAL A 222 -2.24 -0.35 4.35
N GLY A 223 -3.11 0.54 3.85
CA GLY A 223 -4.55 0.37 4.04
C GLY A 223 -5.09 1.06 5.30
N ALA A 224 -4.46 2.19 5.69
CA ALA A 224 -4.89 3.03 6.81
C ALA A 224 -6.42 3.21 6.84
N GLY A 225 -6.99 2.81 7.98
CA GLY A 225 -8.10 1.85 7.91
C GLY A 225 -8.95 1.76 9.18
N PRO A 226 -8.78 0.75 10.06
CA PRO A 226 -9.81 0.36 11.03
C PRO A 226 -10.38 1.52 11.85
N SER A 227 -11.69 1.68 11.83
CA SER A 227 -12.40 2.79 12.49
C SER A 227 -12.09 2.96 13.99
N LYS A 228 -11.67 1.87 14.66
CA LYS A 228 -11.25 1.88 16.07
C LYS A 228 -10.18 2.94 16.38
N ASN A 229 -9.23 3.16 15.47
CA ASN A 229 -8.05 3.99 15.73
C ASN A 229 -7.57 4.82 14.53
N CYS A 230 -8.20 4.73 13.36
CA CYS A 230 -7.81 5.49 12.18
C CYS A 230 -8.96 6.39 11.72
N ASP A 231 -8.75 7.70 11.83
CA ASP A 231 -9.67 8.73 11.32
C ASP A 231 -8.89 9.92 10.75
N ILE A 232 -9.44 10.57 9.73
CA ILE A 232 -8.98 11.88 9.27
C ILE A 232 -9.95 12.92 9.80
N LEU A 233 -9.51 13.72 10.77
CA LEU A 233 -10.30 14.78 11.40
C LEU A 233 -11.69 14.29 11.87
N GLY A 234 -11.74 13.10 12.48
CA GLY A 234 -12.97 12.50 13.02
C GLY A 234 -13.75 11.62 12.04
N ILE A 235 -13.35 11.54 10.77
CA ILE A 235 -13.97 10.65 9.79
C ILE A 235 -13.17 9.34 9.73
N ALA A 236 -13.80 8.23 10.12
CA ALA A 236 -13.20 6.90 10.08
C ALA A 236 -12.61 6.60 8.68
N MET A 237 -11.45 5.94 8.63
CA MET A 237 -10.72 5.71 7.39
C MET A 237 -11.23 4.54 6.55
N PHE A 238 -12.55 4.44 6.38
CA PHE A 238 -13.19 3.56 5.41
C PHE A 238 -12.93 4.06 3.98
N ASP A 239 -13.36 3.27 2.99
CA ASP A 239 -13.54 3.76 1.63
C ASP A 239 -14.71 3.01 0.98
N SER A 240 -15.02 3.31 -0.28
CA SER A 240 -16.29 2.88 -0.86
C SER A 240 -16.22 2.59 -2.35
N ALA A 241 -17.21 1.81 -2.79
CA ALA A 241 -17.49 1.53 -4.19
C ALA A 241 -19.01 1.47 -4.42
N GLU A 242 -19.49 2.12 -5.46
CA GLU A 242 -20.82 1.97 -6.04
C GLU A 242 -20.65 1.34 -7.42
N ILE A 243 -21.41 0.29 -7.71
CA ILE A 243 -21.40 -0.42 -8.99
C ILE A 243 -22.83 -0.54 -9.47
N ARG A 244 -23.08 -0.11 -10.71
CA ARG A 244 -24.38 -0.24 -11.39
C ARG A 244 -24.19 -0.93 -12.73
N VAL A 245 -24.88 -2.06 -12.91
CA VAL A 245 -24.94 -2.79 -14.18
C VAL A 245 -26.14 -2.26 -14.97
N HIS A 246 -25.90 -1.85 -16.20
CA HIS A 246 -26.91 -1.38 -17.15
C HIS A 246 -27.70 -2.55 -17.73
N PRO A 247 -28.89 -2.30 -18.33
CA PRO A 247 -29.72 -3.37 -18.88
C PRO A 247 -29.02 -4.26 -19.92
N THR A 248 -28.03 -3.72 -20.64
CA THR A 248 -27.26 -4.43 -21.68
C THR A 248 -25.93 -5.00 -21.17
N GLY A 249 -25.73 -5.09 -19.85
CA GLY A 249 -24.55 -5.72 -19.26
C GLY A 249 -23.31 -4.83 -19.08
N SER A 250 -23.27 -3.62 -19.66
CA SER A 250 -22.19 -2.66 -19.37
C SER A 250 -22.32 -2.08 -17.95
N VAL A 251 -21.23 -1.55 -17.41
CA VAL A 251 -21.16 -1.16 -15.99
C VAL A 251 -20.59 0.24 -15.83
N ILE A 252 -21.17 1.00 -14.92
CA ILE A 252 -20.55 2.19 -14.33
C ILE A 252 -20.22 1.89 -12.87
N ALA A 253 -18.97 2.12 -12.50
CA ALA A 253 -18.48 1.99 -11.14
C ALA A 253 -17.81 3.28 -10.66
N ARG A 254 -18.09 3.69 -9.43
CA ARG A 254 -17.48 4.88 -8.80
C ARG A 254 -16.91 4.53 -7.46
N LEU A 255 -15.77 5.13 -7.13
CA LEU A 255 -15.07 4.87 -5.89
C LEU A 255 -14.71 6.15 -5.14
N GLY A 256 -14.59 6.03 -3.83
CA GLY A 256 -14.19 7.12 -2.93
C GLY A 256 -12.69 7.44 -2.94
N THR A 257 -11.90 6.70 -3.73
CA THR A 257 -10.49 6.97 -4.03
C THR A 257 -10.33 8.01 -5.14
N LYS A 258 -9.07 8.39 -5.42
CA LYS A 258 -8.75 9.19 -6.59
C LYS A 258 -7.37 8.88 -7.15
N SER A 259 -7.30 8.25 -8.32
CA SER A 259 -6.06 8.02 -9.05
C SER A 259 -5.30 9.31 -9.35
N GLN A 260 -3.97 9.24 -9.25
CA GLN A 260 -3.03 10.22 -9.78
C GLN A 260 -2.00 9.59 -10.71
N GLY A 261 -2.35 8.45 -11.32
CA GLY A 261 -1.49 7.68 -12.22
C GLY A 261 -1.29 6.22 -11.82
N GLN A 262 -1.97 5.71 -10.79
CA GLN A 262 -1.89 4.31 -10.35
C GLN A 262 -2.83 3.38 -11.14
N ALA A 263 -3.42 3.88 -12.22
CA ALA A 263 -4.29 3.12 -13.15
C ALA A 263 -5.50 2.44 -12.48
N HIS A 264 -6.12 3.12 -11.51
CA HIS A 264 -7.34 2.64 -10.85
C HIS A 264 -8.50 2.37 -11.82
N GLU A 265 -8.64 3.21 -12.85
CA GLU A 265 -9.65 3.07 -13.90
C GLU A 265 -9.57 1.71 -14.60
N THR A 266 -8.36 1.12 -14.66
CA THR A 266 -8.13 -0.23 -15.19
C THR A 266 -8.29 -1.29 -14.10
N THR A 267 -7.60 -1.15 -12.97
CA THR A 267 -7.49 -2.24 -11.97
C THR A 267 -8.79 -2.50 -11.22
N TYR A 268 -9.60 -1.47 -10.93
CA TYR A 268 -10.94 -1.70 -10.36
C TYR A 268 -11.86 -2.39 -11.37
N GLY A 269 -11.76 -2.04 -12.65
CA GLY A 269 -12.46 -2.75 -13.72
C GLY A 269 -12.12 -4.23 -13.76
N GLN A 270 -10.86 -4.61 -13.52
CA GLN A 270 -10.43 -6.03 -13.46
C GLN A 270 -11.00 -6.79 -12.26
N ILE A 271 -11.11 -6.14 -11.08
CA ILE A 271 -11.76 -6.75 -9.90
C ILE A 271 -13.23 -7.02 -10.20
N ILE A 272 -13.94 -6.02 -10.73
CA ILE A 272 -15.36 -6.13 -11.07
C ILE A 272 -15.56 -7.19 -12.15
N ALA A 273 -14.71 -7.21 -13.18
CA ALA A 273 -14.76 -8.17 -14.26
C ALA A 273 -14.66 -9.62 -13.76
N THR A 274 -13.76 -9.88 -12.80
CA THR A 274 -13.58 -11.21 -12.23
C THR A 274 -14.76 -11.60 -11.33
N GLU A 275 -15.27 -10.66 -10.52
CA GLU A 275 -16.36 -10.95 -9.59
C GLU A 275 -17.72 -11.09 -10.29
N LEU A 276 -17.95 -10.41 -11.41
CA LEU A 276 -19.22 -10.44 -12.16
C LEU A 276 -19.17 -11.23 -13.47
N GLY A 277 -17.98 -11.61 -13.94
CA GLY A 277 -17.82 -12.28 -15.23
C GLY A 277 -18.19 -11.42 -16.43
N LEU A 278 -18.06 -10.11 -16.30
CA LEU A 278 -18.24 -9.14 -17.38
C LEU A 278 -16.87 -8.69 -17.89
N PRO A 279 -16.68 -8.45 -19.20
CA PRO A 279 -15.42 -7.94 -19.72
C PRO A 279 -15.03 -6.60 -19.06
N SER A 280 -13.74 -6.44 -18.72
CA SER A 280 -13.26 -5.18 -18.12
C SER A 280 -13.41 -3.97 -19.04
N GLU A 281 -13.49 -4.19 -20.35
CA GLU A 281 -13.74 -3.14 -21.36
C GLU A 281 -15.17 -2.58 -21.32
N ASP A 282 -16.12 -3.34 -20.78
CA ASP A 282 -17.51 -2.92 -20.60
C ASP A 282 -17.73 -2.19 -19.26
N ILE A 283 -16.66 -2.03 -18.46
CA ILE A 283 -16.71 -1.45 -17.13
C ILE A 283 -16.03 -0.08 -17.15
N THR A 284 -16.83 0.97 -17.03
CA THR A 284 -16.34 2.34 -16.84
C THR A 284 -16.14 2.60 -15.35
N VAL A 285 -14.96 3.10 -14.98
CA VAL A 285 -14.62 3.45 -13.60
C VAL A 285 -14.39 4.95 -13.49
N GLU A 286 -15.02 5.61 -12.52
CA GLU A 286 -14.86 7.05 -12.26
C GLU A 286 -14.49 7.34 -10.80
N GLU A 287 -13.74 8.42 -10.59
CA GLU A 287 -13.26 8.86 -9.29
C GLU A 287 -13.16 10.40 -9.21
N GLY A 288 -13.35 10.97 -8.02
CA GLY A 288 -12.95 12.34 -7.70
C GLY A 288 -13.93 13.47 -8.02
N ASN A 289 -15.11 13.18 -8.57
CA ASN A 289 -16.23 14.13 -8.53
C ASN A 289 -17.07 13.82 -7.29
N THR A 290 -17.09 14.75 -6.33
CA THR A 290 -17.78 14.58 -5.04
C THR A 290 -19.30 14.58 -5.15
N ASP A 291 -19.87 15.01 -6.28
CA ASP A 291 -21.32 14.96 -6.51
C ASP A 291 -21.80 13.57 -6.92
N THR A 292 -20.90 12.75 -7.49
CA THR A 292 -21.26 11.46 -8.11
C THR A 292 -20.58 10.26 -7.48
N ALA A 293 -19.34 10.40 -7.02
CA ALA A 293 -18.63 9.30 -6.37
C ALA A 293 -19.14 9.09 -4.93
N PRO A 294 -19.24 7.84 -4.45
CA PRO A 294 -19.53 7.59 -3.05
C PRO A 294 -18.43 8.19 -2.17
N TYR A 295 -18.76 8.55 -0.93
CA TYR A 295 -17.79 9.19 -0.04
C TYR A 295 -16.64 8.22 0.26
N GLY A 296 -15.41 8.72 0.20
CA GLY A 296 -14.23 7.99 0.65
C GLY A 296 -13.15 8.94 1.12
N LEU A 297 -12.02 8.36 1.50
CA LEU A 297 -10.92 9.09 2.10
C LEU A 297 -9.79 9.36 1.10
N GLY A 298 -9.95 8.93 -0.15
CA GLY A 298 -8.98 9.21 -1.20
C GLY A 298 -7.79 8.25 -1.21
N THR A 299 -6.76 8.64 -1.97
CA THR A 299 -5.63 7.78 -2.33
C THR A 299 -4.31 8.32 -1.80
N TYR A 300 -3.80 7.64 -0.78
CA TYR A 300 -2.50 7.82 -0.14
C TYR A 300 -2.19 6.57 0.71
N GLY A 301 -1.01 6.45 1.31
CA GLY A 301 -0.67 5.31 2.20
C GLY A 301 -0.97 3.93 1.60
N SER A 302 -0.82 3.82 0.27
CA SER A 302 -1.14 2.64 -0.55
C SER A 302 -2.49 1.98 -0.22
N ARG A 303 -3.49 2.78 0.20
CA ARG A 303 -4.76 2.27 0.75
C ARG A 303 -5.83 1.90 -0.28
N SER A 304 -5.65 2.32 -1.53
CA SER A 304 -6.65 2.16 -2.60
C SER A 304 -7.08 0.70 -2.81
N THR A 305 -6.12 -0.23 -2.85
CA THR A 305 -6.41 -1.67 -3.01
C THR A 305 -6.95 -2.27 -1.70
N PRO A 306 -6.27 -2.10 -0.53
CA PRO A 306 -6.79 -2.65 0.73
C PRO A 306 -8.22 -2.25 1.07
N VAL A 307 -8.60 -1.00 0.80
CA VAL A 307 -9.91 -0.47 1.25
C VAL A 307 -10.92 -0.42 0.11
N SER A 308 -10.69 0.37 -0.95
CA SER A 308 -11.66 0.49 -2.06
C SER A 308 -11.64 -0.72 -3.00
N GLY A 309 -10.51 -1.42 -3.13
CA GLY A 309 -10.46 -2.71 -3.82
C GLY A 309 -11.31 -3.77 -3.10
N ALA A 310 -11.25 -3.81 -1.77
CA ALA A 310 -12.14 -4.64 -0.97
C ALA A 310 -13.61 -4.19 -1.07
N ALA A 311 -13.89 -2.88 -0.99
CA ALA A 311 -15.23 -2.34 -1.18
C ALA A 311 -15.81 -2.73 -2.55
N THR A 312 -14.99 -2.66 -3.61
CA THR A 312 -15.33 -3.06 -4.98
C THR A 312 -15.71 -4.53 -5.04
N ALA A 313 -14.88 -5.42 -4.51
CA ALA A 313 -15.18 -6.85 -4.47
C ALA A 313 -16.46 -7.15 -3.65
N VAL A 314 -16.66 -6.49 -2.51
CA VAL A 314 -17.86 -6.66 -1.69
C VAL A 314 -19.12 -6.16 -2.40
N ALA A 315 -19.06 -5.00 -3.06
CA ALA A 315 -20.18 -4.48 -3.86
C ALA A 315 -20.50 -5.42 -5.04
N ALA A 316 -19.48 -5.90 -5.76
CA ALA A 316 -19.65 -6.86 -6.85
C ALA A 316 -20.24 -8.19 -6.35
N ARG A 317 -19.83 -8.68 -5.17
CA ARG A 317 -20.41 -9.89 -4.57
C ARG A 317 -21.87 -9.71 -4.16
N LYS A 318 -22.30 -8.53 -3.71
CA LYS A 318 -23.71 -8.22 -3.48
C LYS A 318 -24.51 -8.28 -4.78
N ILE A 319 -23.97 -7.74 -5.87
CA ILE A 319 -24.57 -7.85 -7.22
C ILE A 319 -24.66 -9.31 -7.64
N ARG A 320 -23.57 -10.09 -7.51
CA ARG A 320 -23.56 -11.51 -7.86
C ARG A 320 -24.57 -12.33 -7.05
N ALA A 321 -24.75 -12.03 -5.76
CA ALA A 321 -25.78 -12.67 -4.93
C ALA A 321 -27.20 -12.35 -5.42
N LYS A 322 -27.49 -11.09 -5.77
CA LYS A 322 -28.79 -10.74 -6.39
C LYS A 322 -28.98 -11.44 -7.73
N ALA A 323 -27.93 -11.50 -8.56
CA ALA A 323 -27.95 -12.19 -9.84
C ALA A 323 -28.18 -13.71 -9.69
N GLN A 324 -27.64 -14.34 -8.64
CA GLN A 324 -27.89 -15.76 -8.31
C GLN A 324 -29.37 -16.02 -8.08
N MET A 325 -30.04 -15.18 -7.28
CA MET A 325 -31.48 -15.29 -7.00
C MET A 325 -32.32 -15.11 -8.28
N ILE A 326 -31.94 -14.17 -9.14
CA ILE A 326 -32.60 -13.98 -10.46
C ILE A 326 -32.38 -15.23 -11.32
N ALA A 327 -31.16 -15.78 -11.36
CA ALA A 327 -30.84 -16.97 -12.14
C ALA A 327 -31.64 -18.18 -11.68
N ALA A 328 -31.70 -18.43 -10.37
CA ALA A 328 -32.46 -19.53 -9.78
C ALA A 328 -33.96 -19.43 -10.13
N HIS A 329 -34.53 -18.23 -10.06
CA HIS A 329 -35.92 -17.99 -10.47
C HIS A 329 -36.15 -18.28 -11.95
N LEU A 330 -35.30 -17.76 -12.84
CA LEU A 330 -35.41 -17.98 -14.29
C LEU A 330 -35.17 -19.45 -14.70
N LEU A 331 -34.39 -20.17 -13.91
CA LEU A 331 -34.09 -21.58 -14.11
C LEU A 331 -35.05 -22.50 -13.34
N GLU A 332 -36.00 -21.95 -12.58
CA GLU A 332 -36.97 -22.71 -11.78
C GLU A 332 -36.30 -23.74 -10.85
N VAL A 333 -35.23 -23.34 -10.17
CA VAL A 333 -34.47 -24.16 -9.21
C VAL A 333 -34.23 -23.39 -7.91
N HIS A 334 -33.71 -24.06 -6.88
CA HIS A 334 -33.28 -23.38 -5.66
C HIS A 334 -31.98 -22.60 -5.87
N ASP A 335 -31.73 -21.55 -5.09
CA ASP A 335 -30.49 -20.75 -5.16
C ASP A 335 -29.23 -21.62 -4.93
N ASP A 336 -29.37 -22.68 -4.11
CA ASP A 336 -28.30 -23.65 -3.84
C ASP A 336 -28.09 -24.67 -4.96
N ASP A 337 -28.99 -24.75 -5.94
CA ASP A 337 -28.89 -25.67 -7.09
C ASP A 337 -28.15 -25.04 -8.27
N VAL A 338 -27.74 -23.78 -8.16
CA VAL A 338 -26.88 -23.12 -9.14
C VAL A 338 -25.43 -23.02 -8.67
N GLU A 339 -24.50 -23.05 -9.61
CA GLU A 339 -23.07 -22.84 -9.40
C GLU A 339 -22.52 -21.79 -10.37
N TRP A 340 -21.56 -21.00 -9.90
CA TRP A 340 -20.91 -19.95 -10.69
C TRP A 340 -19.81 -20.55 -11.55
N ASP A 341 -19.83 -20.24 -12.85
CA ASP A 341 -18.80 -20.64 -13.81
C ASP A 341 -18.42 -19.44 -14.68
N ILE A 342 -17.39 -18.71 -14.24
CA ILE A 342 -16.77 -17.55 -14.92
C ILE A 342 -17.71 -16.36 -15.12
N ASP A 343 -18.75 -16.50 -15.93
CA ASP A 343 -19.67 -15.47 -16.42
C ASP A 343 -21.15 -15.85 -16.28
N ARG A 344 -21.46 -17.02 -15.72
CA ARG A 344 -22.82 -17.56 -15.68
C ARG A 344 -23.10 -18.37 -14.43
N PHE A 345 -24.39 -18.47 -14.11
CA PHE A 345 -24.90 -19.47 -13.18
C PHE A 345 -25.41 -20.69 -13.96
N ARG A 346 -24.93 -21.89 -13.63
CA ARG A 346 -25.39 -23.17 -14.21
C ARG A 346 -26.10 -24.01 -13.17
N VAL A 347 -27.06 -24.83 -13.58
CA VAL A 347 -27.68 -25.83 -12.68
C VAL A 347 -26.70 -26.96 -12.40
N LYS A 348 -26.49 -27.29 -11.12
CA LYS A 348 -25.63 -28.40 -10.68
C LYS A 348 -26.07 -29.72 -11.32
N GLY A 349 -25.14 -30.40 -11.98
CA GLY A 349 -25.41 -31.66 -12.68
C GLY A 349 -26.14 -31.52 -14.03
N ASN A 350 -26.50 -30.30 -14.45
CA ASN A 350 -27.06 -30.04 -15.78
C ASN A 350 -26.49 -28.74 -16.39
N PRO A 351 -25.26 -28.78 -16.93
CA PRO A 351 -24.52 -27.58 -17.36
C PRO A 351 -25.10 -26.89 -18.60
N GLU A 352 -26.07 -27.51 -19.28
CA GLU A 352 -26.79 -26.92 -20.43
C GLU A 352 -27.85 -25.90 -19.98
N ARG A 353 -28.30 -25.98 -18.72
CA ARG A 353 -29.24 -25.02 -18.12
C ARG A 353 -28.46 -23.94 -17.39
N PHE A 354 -28.35 -22.76 -18.00
CA PHE A 354 -27.61 -21.65 -17.43
C PHE A 354 -28.21 -20.28 -17.77
N LYS A 355 -27.77 -19.26 -17.02
CA LYS A 355 -27.98 -17.85 -17.34
C LYS A 355 -26.68 -17.06 -17.17
N THR A 356 -26.28 -16.32 -18.21
CA THR A 356 -25.08 -15.46 -18.16
C THR A 356 -25.35 -14.19 -17.36
N MET A 357 -24.31 -13.51 -16.88
CA MET A 357 -24.46 -12.23 -16.19
C MET A 357 -25.15 -11.18 -17.07
N GLU A 358 -24.91 -11.19 -18.39
CA GLU A 358 -25.58 -10.30 -19.35
C GLU A 358 -27.09 -10.56 -19.42
N GLU A 359 -27.51 -11.83 -19.52
CA GLU A 359 -28.93 -12.20 -19.48
C GLU A 359 -29.59 -11.81 -18.14
N LEU A 360 -28.86 -11.96 -17.04
CA LEU A 360 -29.33 -11.62 -15.70
C LEU A 360 -29.41 -10.10 -15.48
N ALA A 361 -28.50 -9.34 -16.07
CA ALA A 361 -28.57 -7.88 -16.10
C ALA A 361 -29.83 -7.43 -16.83
N TRP A 362 -30.13 -7.98 -18.00
CA TRP A 362 -31.38 -7.70 -18.73
C TRP A 362 -32.61 -8.07 -17.90
N ALA A 363 -32.64 -9.28 -17.34
CA ALA A 363 -33.75 -9.77 -16.53
C ALA A 363 -34.01 -8.88 -15.30
N ALA A 364 -32.95 -8.32 -14.70
CA ALA A 364 -33.08 -7.41 -13.56
C ALA A 364 -33.92 -6.16 -13.86
N TYR A 365 -34.00 -5.73 -15.13
CA TYR A 365 -34.84 -4.59 -15.55
C TYR A 365 -36.14 -5.02 -16.23
N HIS A 366 -36.20 -6.23 -16.78
CA HIS A 366 -37.38 -6.75 -17.48
C HIS A 366 -38.40 -7.41 -16.54
N GLY A 367 -37.91 -8.22 -15.59
CA GLY A 367 -38.74 -9.01 -14.70
C GLY A 367 -37.89 -9.76 -13.67
N VAL A 368 -37.96 -9.31 -12.42
CA VAL A 368 -37.31 -9.93 -11.26
C VAL A 368 -38.30 -10.79 -10.48
N PRO A 369 -37.81 -11.70 -9.61
CA PRO A 369 -38.67 -12.43 -8.68
C PRO A 369 -39.61 -11.50 -7.89
N PRO A 370 -40.86 -11.91 -7.58
CA PRO A 370 -41.78 -11.10 -6.79
C PRO A 370 -41.17 -10.67 -5.45
N GLY A 371 -41.30 -9.38 -5.13
CA GLY A 371 -40.75 -8.79 -3.89
C GLY A 371 -39.28 -8.37 -3.99
N MET A 372 -38.61 -8.62 -5.13
CA MET A 372 -37.28 -8.07 -5.41
C MET A 372 -37.40 -6.72 -6.13
N GLU A 373 -36.53 -5.78 -5.80
CA GLU A 373 -36.43 -4.52 -6.54
C GLU A 373 -35.81 -4.74 -7.94
N LEU A 374 -36.29 -3.97 -8.93
CA LEU A 374 -35.69 -3.94 -10.27
C LEU A 374 -34.26 -3.37 -10.23
N GLY A 375 -33.54 -3.54 -11.33
CA GLY A 375 -32.15 -3.09 -11.51
C GLY A 375 -31.12 -4.00 -10.85
N LEU A 376 -29.85 -3.79 -11.18
CA LEU A 376 -28.75 -4.62 -10.70
C LEU A 376 -27.56 -3.73 -10.31
N GLU A 377 -27.51 -3.39 -9.03
CA GLU A 377 -26.53 -2.45 -8.47
C GLU A 377 -26.29 -2.70 -6.99
N ALA A 378 -25.16 -2.23 -6.49
CA ALA A 378 -24.84 -2.27 -5.07
C ALA A 378 -23.82 -1.20 -4.67
N VAL A 379 -23.87 -0.84 -3.39
CA VAL A 379 -22.88 0.02 -2.75
C VAL A 379 -22.22 -0.74 -1.59
N SER A 380 -20.94 -0.49 -1.38
CA SER A 380 -20.20 -0.94 -0.20
C SER A 380 -19.37 0.20 0.37
N TYR A 381 -19.47 0.38 1.68
CA TYR A 381 -18.55 1.17 2.50
C TYR A 381 -17.77 0.17 3.34
N TYR A 382 -16.47 0.08 3.13
CA TYR A 382 -15.62 -0.94 3.72
C TYR A 382 -14.78 -0.36 4.85
N ASP A 383 -15.11 -0.74 6.09
CA ASP A 383 -14.24 -0.54 7.26
C ASP A 383 -13.30 -1.75 7.36
N PRO A 384 -12.00 -1.59 7.07
CA PRO A 384 -11.08 -2.71 7.05
C PRO A 384 -10.85 -3.25 8.47
N PRO A 385 -10.80 -4.58 8.67
CA PRO A 385 -10.63 -5.17 10.00
C PRO A 385 -9.21 -4.97 10.57
N ASN A 386 -8.22 -4.85 9.68
CA ASN A 386 -6.82 -4.57 9.96
C ASN A 386 -6.20 -3.84 8.75
N MET A 387 -4.95 -3.41 8.87
CA MET A 387 -4.11 -3.04 7.73
C MET A 387 -3.68 -4.28 6.94
N THR A 388 -3.04 -4.08 5.79
CA THR A 388 -2.31 -5.12 5.06
C THR A 388 -0.81 -4.90 5.17
N TYR A 389 -0.02 -5.96 5.26
CA TYR A 389 1.43 -5.88 5.54
C TYR A 389 2.27 -6.50 4.42
N PRO A 390 2.30 -5.88 3.23
CA PRO A 390 3.17 -6.35 2.16
C PRO A 390 4.64 -6.27 2.59
N PHE A 391 5.49 -7.08 1.99
CA PHE A 391 6.89 -7.15 2.36
C PHE A 391 7.78 -7.27 1.13
N GLY A 392 9.07 -7.02 1.30
CA GLY A 392 10.01 -7.12 0.21
C GLY A 392 11.44 -7.43 0.62
N ALA A 393 12.20 -7.96 -0.33
CA ALA A 393 13.59 -8.33 -0.20
C ALA A 393 14.41 -7.64 -1.30
N TYR A 394 15.02 -6.52 -0.97
CA TYR A 394 15.77 -5.68 -1.92
C TYR A 394 17.27 -5.87 -1.72
N ILE A 395 17.98 -6.09 -2.82
CA ILE A 395 19.45 -6.18 -2.81
C ILE A 395 20.02 -5.27 -3.89
N CYS A 396 20.88 -4.34 -3.47
CA CYS A 396 21.56 -3.40 -4.35
C CYS A 396 23.06 -3.65 -4.31
N VAL A 397 23.68 -3.69 -5.48
CA VAL A 397 25.13 -3.70 -5.63
C VAL A 397 25.57 -2.37 -6.21
N VAL A 398 26.49 -1.72 -5.53
CA VAL A 398 27.07 -0.44 -5.95
C VAL A 398 28.57 -0.54 -6.08
N ASP A 399 29.11 0.21 -7.02
CA ASP A 399 30.53 0.48 -7.15
C ASP A 399 30.76 1.97 -6.86
N ILE A 400 31.74 2.28 -6.00
CA ILE A 400 32.01 3.62 -5.50
C ILE A 400 33.46 3.97 -5.81
N ASP A 401 33.67 5.01 -6.61
CA ASP A 401 34.98 5.63 -6.76
C ASP A 401 35.26 6.47 -5.51
N VAL A 402 36.28 6.10 -4.73
CA VAL A 402 36.57 6.82 -3.46
C VAL A 402 37.29 8.15 -3.67
N ASP A 403 37.85 8.40 -4.85
CA ASP A 403 38.58 9.63 -5.15
C ASP A 403 37.61 10.73 -5.60
N THR A 404 36.48 10.37 -6.23
CA THR A 404 35.43 11.32 -6.66
C THR A 404 34.16 11.28 -5.80
N GLY A 405 33.91 10.15 -5.12
CA GLY A 405 32.65 9.87 -4.43
C GLY A 405 31.52 9.42 -5.36
N GLU A 406 31.78 9.29 -6.67
CA GLU A 406 30.79 8.83 -7.63
C GLU A 406 30.34 7.40 -7.29
N THR A 407 29.02 7.23 -7.16
CA THR A 407 28.41 5.93 -6.84
C THR A 407 27.59 5.45 -8.02
N LYS A 408 27.96 4.30 -8.58
CA LYS A 408 27.23 3.65 -9.66
C LYS A 408 26.46 2.46 -9.14
N VAL A 409 25.14 2.45 -9.36
CA VAL A 409 24.33 1.25 -9.13
C VAL A 409 24.65 0.24 -10.21
N ARG A 410 25.33 -0.84 -9.83
CA ARG A 410 25.65 -1.96 -10.73
C ARG A 410 24.45 -2.85 -10.97
N ARG A 411 23.69 -3.11 -9.91
CA ARG A 411 22.48 -3.94 -9.95
C ARG A 411 21.54 -3.55 -8.83
N PHE A 412 20.24 -3.50 -9.13
CA PHE A 412 19.19 -3.40 -8.12
C PHE A 412 18.21 -4.53 -8.38
N TYR A 413 17.97 -5.36 -7.37
CA TYR A 413 16.95 -6.40 -7.40
C TYR A 413 15.89 -6.07 -6.35
N ALA A 414 14.64 -6.01 -6.78
CA ALA A 414 13.48 -5.78 -5.94
C ALA A 414 12.55 -6.98 -6.04
N LEU A 415 12.30 -7.63 -4.91
CA LEU A 415 11.19 -8.58 -4.76
C LEU A 415 10.18 -7.93 -3.83
N ASP A 416 8.95 -7.78 -4.31
CA ASP A 416 7.79 -7.35 -3.53
C ASP A 416 6.77 -8.48 -3.50
N ASP A 417 6.22 -8.74 -2.32
CA ASP A 417 5.05 -9.58 -2.11
C ASP A 417 3.93 -8.70 -1.54
N CYS A 418 2.92 -8.47 -2.37
CA CYS A 418 1.69 -7.75 -2.02
C CYS A 418 0.47 -8.67 -2.00
N GLY A 419 0.69 -9.98 -1.84
CA GLY A 419 -0.35 -10.98 -1.91
C GLY A 419 -0.89 -11.14 -3.33
N THR A 420 -2.22 -11.19 -3.46
CA THR A 420 -2.88 -11.38 -4.76
C THR A 420 -2.64 -10.18 -5.68
N ARG A 421 -2.08 -10.45 -6.86
CA ARG A 421 -1.70 -9.43 -7.85
C ARG A 421 -2.83 -9.19 -8.83
N ILE A 422 -3.50 -8.04 -8.73
CA ILE A 422 -4.59 -7.65 -9.66
C ILE A 422 -4.04 -7.51 -11.08
N ASN A 423 -2.97 -6.72 -11.24
CA ASN A 423 -2.36 -6.47 -12.53
C ASN A 423 -0.83 -6.43 -12.42
N PRO A 424 -0.13 -7.51 -12.81
CA PRO A 424 1.32 -7.60 -12.81
C PRO A 424 2.05 -6.44 -13.52
N MET A 425 1.50 -5.93 -14.63
CA MET A 425 2.10 -4.86 -15.44
C MET A 425 2.00 -3.50 -14.76
N ILE A 426 0.96 -3.26 -13.96
CA ILE A 426 0.78 -2.00 -13.22
C ILE A 426 1.60 -1.99 -11.92
N ILE A 427 1.90 -3.17 -11.39
CA ILE A 427 2.79 -3.33 -10.23
C ILE A 427 4.25 -3.04 -10.63
N GLU A 428 4.68 -3.53 -11.79
CA GLU A 428 5.99 -3.23 -12.40
C GLU A 428 6.08 -1.77 -12.87
#